data_AF-A0A8T5SXF3-F1
#
_entry.id   AF-A0A8T5SXF3-F1
#
_cell.length_a   1.000
_cell.length_b   1.000
_cell.length_c   1.000
_cell.angle_alpha   90.00
_cell.angle_beta   90.00
_cell.angle_gamma   90.00
#
_symmetry.space_group_name_H-M   'P 1'
#
loop_
_entity.id
_entity.type
_entity.pdbx_description
1 polymer ?
#
loop_
_entity_poly.entity_id
_entity_poly.type
_entity_poly.pdbx_seq_one_letter_code
_entity_poly.pdbx_strand_id
1 'polypeptide(L)'
;MTDLEILRTSFVAFIDGLWWGLRENTGPLSMYEGYSGGFKQMGQEIAEKVGGKGPEAAAKIAGQLFEAIGIEVSVQVKTIMVKKCPILDRIVERGLEFAFHVEEICWMPMLEGIGEKVGAKPEMITALRLLHIERAKVEYKKGKAKTALDSGSITEQDYNKEITKLDQSLKT
;
A
#
# COMPACT_ATOMS: atom_id res chain seq x y z
N MET A 1 16.28 16.28 -8.08
CA MET A 1 14.95 15.90 -7.61
C MET A 1 13.97 16.90 -8.19
N THR A 2 12.96 16.44 -8.91
CA THR A 2 11.90 17.31 -9.48
C THR A 2 10.89 17.70 -8.40
N ASP A 3 10.12 18.77 -8.60
CA ASP A 3 9.09 19.19 -7.65
C ASP A 3 8.06 18.07 -7.38
N LEU A 4 7.73 17.28 -8.40
CA LEU A 4 6.84 16.12 -8.28
C LEU A 4 7.46 15.00 -7.44
N GLU A 5 8.76 14.75 -7.60
CA GLU A 5 9.48 13.78 -6.74
C GLU A 5 9.51 14.24 -5.29
N ILE A 6 9.77 15.54 -5.04
CA ILE A 6 9.73 16.11 -3.69
C ILE A 6 8.34 15.91 -3.08
N LEU A 7 7.27 16.26 -3.79
CA LEU A 7 5.89 16.11 -3.31
C LEU A 7 5.54 14.66 -2.98
N ARG A 8 5.93 13.71 -3.84
CA ARG A 8 5.71 12.28 -3.61
C ARG A 8 6.49 11.77 -2.40
N THR A 9 7.76 12.17 -2.25
CA THR A 9 8.56 11.83 -1.08
C THR A 9 7.97 12.43 0.20
N SER A 10 7.52 13.68 0.17
CA SER A 10 6.83 14.32 1.29
C SER A 10 5.52 13.60 1.65
N PHE A 11 4.76 13.14 0.67
CA PHE A 11 3.55 12.35 0.91
C PHE A 11 3.86 11.03 1.62
N VAL A 12 4.90 10.31 1.19
CA VAL A 12 5.36 9.09 1.89
C VAL A 12 5.76 9.39 3.33
N ALA A 13 6.53 10.45 3.56
CA ALA A 13 6.94 10.85 4.91
C ALA A 13 5.75 11.26 5.79
N PHE A 14 4.73 11.89 5.19
CA PHE A 14 3.48 12.22 5.87
C PHE A 14 2.74 10.95 6.35
N ILE A 15 2.57 9.95 5.48
CA ILE A 15 1.97 8.66 5.88
C ILE A 15 2.75 8.00 7.02
N ASP A 16 4.09 8.05 6.95
CA ASP A 16 4.95 7.54 8.02
C ASP A 16 4.68 8.24 9.36
N GLY A 17 4.53 9.57 9.35
CA GLY A 17 4.18 10.35 10.54
C GLY A 17 2.82 9.97 11.13
N LEU A 18 1.80 9.81 10.29
CA LEU A 18 0.46 9.38 10.74
C LEU A 18 0.48 7.98 11.36
N TRP A 19 1.26 7.06 10.76
CA TRP A 19 1.44 5.72 11.29
C TRP A 19 2.01 5.72 12.71
N TRP A 20 3.10 6.46 12.94
CA TRP A 20 3.69 6.57 14.28
C TRP A 20 2.71 7.23 15.27
N GLY A 21 2.03 8.28 14.83
CA GLY A 21 1.00 8.96 15.63
C GLY A 21 -0.11 8.02 16.12
N LEU A 22 -0.57 7.08 15.27
CA LEU A 22 -1.59 6.10 15.66
C LEU A 22 -1.01 4.94 16.49
N ARG A 23 0.18 4.45 16.14
CA ARG A 23 0.79 3.29 16.80
C ARG A 23 1.21 3.58 18.24
N GLU A 24 1.80 4.75 18.48
CA GLU A 24 2.34 5.12 19.80
C GLU A 24 1.28 5.68 20.75
N ASN A 25 0.11 6.04 20.23
CA ASN A 25 -1.01 6.53 21.03
C ASN A 25 -2.13 5.47 21.10
N THR A 26 -2.11 4.65 22.15
CA THR A 26 -3.24 3.81 22.51
C THR A 26 -4.44 4.68 22.89
N GLY A 27 -5.45 4.85 22.02
CA GLY A 27 -6.79 5.23 22.49
C GLY A 27 -7.70 6.13 21.64
N PRO A 28 -7.27 7.01 20.71
CA PRO A 28 -8.24 7.88 20.08
C PRO A 28 -8.70 7.28 18.75
N LEU A 29 -9.83 6.57 18.77
CA LEU A 29 -10.69 6.40 17.59
C LEU A 29 -10.89 7.74 16.86
N SER A 30 -10.87 8.86 17.59
CA SER A 30 -10.90 10.21 17.04
C SER A 30 -9.69 10.60 16.17
N MET A 31 -8.48 10.06 16.40
CA MET A 31 -7.35 10.29 15.49
C MET A 31 -7.50 9.47 14.21
N TYR A 32 -7.97 8.22 14.34
CA TYR A 32 -8.33 7.40 13.18
C TYR A 32 -9.39 8.10 12.32
N GLU A 33 -10.48 8.56 12.94
CA GLU A 33 -11.58 9.26 12.27
C GLU A 33 -11.11 10.59 11.67
N GLY A 34 -10.25 11.33 12.38
CA GLY A 34 -9.67 12.57 11.86
C GLY A 34 -8.82 12.35 10.61
N TYR A 35 -7.93 11.34 10.62
CA TYR A 35 -7.08 11.04 9.46
C TYR A 35 -7.92 10.52 8.29
N SER A 36 -8.78 9.53 8.55
CA SER A 36 -9.70 8.98 7.56
C SER A 36 -10.59 10.08 6.94
N GLY A 37 -11.12 10.98 7.77
CA GLY A 37 -11.89 12.14 7.33
C GLY A 37 -11.11 13.09 6.42
N GLY A 38 -9.85 13.37 6.75
CA GLY A 38 -8.97 14.19 5.90
C GLY A 38 -8.72 13.55 4.53
N PHE A 39 -8.44 12.25 4.50
CA PHE A 39 -8.28 11.51 3.25
C PHE A 39 -9.56 11.43 2.43
N LYS A 40 -10.70 11.28 3.09
CA LYS A 40 -12.01 11.37 2.44
C LYS A 40 -12.24 12.74 1.82
N GLN A 41 -11.92 13.81 2.53
CA GLN A 41 -12.01 15.17 2.00
C GLN A 41 -11.13 15.35 0.76
N MET A 42 -9.90 14.82 0.74
CA MET A 42 -9.05 14.86 -0.46
C MET A 42 -9.76 14.22 -1.67
N GLY A 43 -10.41 13.07 -1.45
CA GLY A 43 -11.21 12.39 -2.47
C GLY A 43 -12.40 13.22 -2.97
N GLN A 44 -13.11 13.88 -2.06
CA GLN A 44 -14.22 14.77 -2.40
C GLN A 44 -13.75 15.97 -3.22
N GLU A 45 -12.65 16.61 -2.80
CA GLU A 45 -12.13 17.81 -3.46
C GLU A 45 -11.64 17.52 -4.89
N ILE A 46 -10.94 16.41 -5.11
CA ILE A 46 -10.50 16.06 -6.47
C ILE A 46 -11.69 15.70 -7.36
N ALA A 47 -12.67 14.97 -6.83
CA ALA A 47 -13.86 14.61 -7.58
C ALA A 47 -14.71 15.83 -7.95
N GLU A 48 -14.80 16.81 -7.06
CA GLU A 48 -15.49 18.08 -7.31
C GLU A 48 -14.77 18.93 -8.37
N LYS A 49 -13.44 18.96 -8.35
CA LYS A 49 -12.63 19.70 -9.34
C LYS A 49 -12.67 19.07 -10.73
N VAL A 50 -12.54 17.75 -10.82
CA VAL A 50 -12.50 17.04 -12.11
C VAL A 50 -13.91 16.91 -12.70
N GLY A 51 -14.91 16.68 -11.85
CA GLY A 51 -16.29 16.45 -12.25
C GLY A 51 -16.50 15.10 -12.94
N GLY A 52 -17.77 14.72 -13.11
CA GLY A 52 -18.17 13.45 -13.73
C GLY A 52 -19.21 12.70 -12.89
N LYS A 53 -19.81 11.66 -13.48
CA LYS A 53 -20.79 10.80 -12.80
C LYS A 53 -20.58 9.34 -13.17
N GLY A 54 -20.90 8.46 -12.23
CA GLY A 54 -20.90 7.02 -12.43
C GLY A 54 -19.53 6.35 -12.27
N PRO A 55 -19.50 5.01 -12.40
CA PRO A 55 -18.35 4.20 -12.00
C PRO A 55 -17.08 4.45 -12.82
N GLU A 56 -17.20 4.76 -14.10
CA GLU A 56 -16.06 5.04 -14.98
C GLU A 56 -15.36 6.36 -14.63
N ALA A 57 -16.14 7.40 -14.35
CA ALA A 57 -15.61 8.67 -13.90
C ALA A 57 -14.89 8.50 -12.55
N ALA A 58 -15.50 7.75 -11.62
CA ALA A 58 -14.92 7.51 -10.31
C ALA A 58 -13.57 6.79 -10.40
N ALA A 59 -13.48 5.74 -11.22
CA ALA A 59 -12.24 4.98 -11.42
C ALA A 59 -11.14 5.83 -12.09
N LYS A 60 -11.51 6.68 -13.06
CA LYS A 60 -10.58 7.60 -13.71
C LYS A 60 -10.04 8.66 -12.76
N ILE A 61 -10.91 9.30 -11.96
CA ILE A 61 -10.52 10.32 -10.98
C ILE A 61 -9.59 9.73 -9.93
N ALA A 62 -9.95 8.57 -9.38
CA ALA A 62 -9.10 7.88 -8.43
C ALA A 62 -7.77 7.44 -9.04
N GLY A 63 -7.76 7.01 -10.30
CA GLY A 63 -6.52 6.76 -11.05
C GLY A 63 -5.60 7.97 -11.08
N GLN A 64 -6.13 9.13 -11.45
CA GLN A 64 -5.39 10.40 -11.48
C GLN A 64 -4.87 10.80 -10.09
N LEU A 65 -5.69 10.67 -9.05
CA LEU A 65 -5.30 10.96 -7.67
C LEU A 65 -4.13 10.08 -7.23
N PHE A 66 -4.23 8.77 -7.47
CA PHE A 66 -3.20 7.81 -7.07
C PHE A 66 -1.90 7.99 -7.85
N GLU A 67 -1.98 8.25 -9.16
CA GLU A 67 -0.79 8.58 -9.97
C GLU A 67 -0.10 9.86 -9.51
N ALA A 68 -0.88 10.88 -9.11
CA ALA A 68 -0.33 12.13 -8.60
C ALA A 68 0.52 11.91 -7.33
N ILE A 69 0.03 11.09 -6.40
CA ILE A 69 0.77 10.72 -5.17
C ILE A 69 1.82 9.61 -5.39
N GLY A 70 2.06 9.22 -6.64
CA GLY A 70 3.16 8.33 -7.04
C GLY A 70 2.84 6.85 -7.03
N ILE A 71 1.56 6.48 -6.86
CA ILE A 71 1.11 5.10 -6.98
C ILE A 71 0.83 4.82 -8.46
N GLU A 72 1.54 3.83 -9.01
CA GLU A 72 1.30 3.38 -10.36
C GLU A 72 0.09 2.47 -10.37
N VAL A 73 -0.94 2.86 -11.13
CA VAL A 73 -2.20 2.12 -11.20
C VAL A 73 -2.62 1.84 -12.64
N SER A 74 -3.43 0.81 -12.83
CA SER A 74 -4.16 0.56 -14.08
C SER A 74 -5.65 0.72 -13.83
N VAL A 75 -6.30 1.57 -14.59
CA VAL A 75 -7.76 1.77 -14.53
C VAL A 75 -8.43 0.83 -15.53
N GLN A 76 -9.40 0.04 -15.07
CA GLN A 76 -10.20 -0.89 -15.87
C GLN A 76 -11.69 -0.64 -15.61
N VAL A 77 -12.34 0.14 -16.49
CA VAL A 77 -13.77 0.50 -16.41
C VAL A 77 -14.16 1.08 -15.04
N LYS A 78 -14.43 0.24 -14.04
CA LYS A 78 -14.82 0.63 -12.67
C LYS A 78 -13.77 0.31 -11.58
N THR A 79 -12.67 -0.35 -11.95
CA THR A 79 -11.69 -0.92 -11.04
C THR A 79 -10.32 -0.30 -11.24
N ILE A 80 -9.55 -0.19 -10.17
CA ILE A 80 -8.19 0.36 -10.15
C ILE A 80 -7.28 -0.70 -9.58
N MET A 81 -6.24 -1.06 -10.32
CA MET A 81 -5.26 -2.06 -9.92
C MET A 81 -3.93 -1.39 -9.60
N VAL A 82 -3.45 -1.55 -8.37
CA VAL A 82 -2.13 -1.01 -7.95
C VAL A 82 -1.03 -1.92 -8.50
N LYS A 83 -0.13 -1.35 -9.30
CA LYS A 83 1.06 -2.03 -9.86
C LYS A 83 2.31 -1.76 -9.03
N LYS A 84 2.52 -0.50 -8.65
CA LYS A 84 3.68 -0.06 -7.89
C LYS A 84 3.30 1.01 -6.91
N CYS A 85 3.93 1.00 -5.75
CA CYS A 85 3.61 1.91 -4.67
C CYS A 85 4.90 2.42 -4.01
N PRO A 86 5.06 3.74 -3.78
CA PRO A 86 6.29 4.30 -3.21
C PRO A 86 6.50 3.92 -1.73
N ILE A 87 5.45 3.40 -1.07
CA ILE A 87 5.48 2.90 0.30
C ILE A 87 5.61 1.37 0.38
N LEU A 88 5.87 0.68 -0.75
CA LEU A 88 6.02 -0.78 -0.74
C LEU A 88 7.15 -1.22 0.19
N ASP A 89 8.31 -0.56 0.14
CA ASP A 89 9.44 -0.87 1.02
C ASP A 89 9.07 -0.68 2.50
N ARG A 90 8.25 0.34 2.81
CA ARG A 90 7.73 0.54 4.17
C ARG A 90 6.78 -0.56 4.61
N ILE A 91 5.91 -1.06 3.72
CA ILE A 91 5.03 -2.19 3.98
C ILE A 91 5.83 -3.47 4.23
N VAL A 92 6.92 -3.66 3.49
CA VAL A 92 7.84 -4.78 3.70
C VAL A 92 8.50 -4.68 5.07
N GLU A 93 9.01 -3.49 5.43
CA GLU A 93 9.72 -3.24 6.70
C GLU A 93 8.79 -3.31 7.93
N ARG A 94 7.60 -2.72 7.85
CA ARG A 94 6.71 -2.50 9.01
C ARG A 94 5.56 -3.48 9.11
N GLY A 95 5.28 -4.20 8.04
CA GLY A 95 4.37 -5.34 8.02
C GLY A 95 2.89 -5.06 7.84
N LEU A 96 2.06 -6.07 8.12
CA LEU A 96 0.62 -6.07 7.83
C LEU A 96 -0.14 -4.90 8.44
N GLU A 97 0.23 -4.47 9.64
CA GLU A 97 -0.46 -3.36 10.31
C GLU A 97 -0.26 -2.04 9.56
N PHE A 98 0.95 -1.81 9.02
CA PHE A 98 1.22 -0.63 8.19
C PHE A 98 0.47 -0.72 6.85
N ALA A 99 0.40 -1.91 6.24
CA ALA A 99 -0.39 -2.12 5.04
C ALA A 99 -1.89 -1.86 5.28
N PHE A 100 -2.42 -2.29 6.42
CA PHE A 100 -3.79 -2.01 6.84
C PHE A 100 -4.01 -0.51 7.04
N HIS A 101 -3.09 0.19 7.73
CA HIS A 101 -3.17 1.64 7.91
C HIS A 101 -3.26 2.37 6.55
N VAL A 102 -2.40 2.02 5.61
CA VAL A 102 -2.40 2.61 4.27
C VAL A 102 -3.72 2.38 3.55
N GLU A 103 -4.19 1.14 3.51
CA GLU A 103 -5.36 0.79 2.72
C GLU A 103 -6.66 1.30 3.35
N GLU A 104 -6.87 1.07 4.64
CA GLU A 104 -8.15 1.36 5.32
C GLU A 104 -8.26 2.80 5.83
N ILE A 105 -7.14 3.43 6.19
CA ILE A 105 -7.14 4.78 6.78
C ILE A 105 -6.83 5.83 5.72
N CYS A 106 -6.03 5.48 4.71
CA CYS A 106 -5.60 6.45 3.70
C CYS A 106 -6.37 6.28 2.39
N TRP A 107 -6.33 5.10 1.76
CA TRP A 107 -6.82 4.95 0.39
C TRP A 107 -8.32 4.72 0.28
N MET A 108 -8.89 3.81 1.08
CA MET A 108 -10.33 3.56 1.06
C MET A 108 -11.15 4.83 1.34
N PRO A 109 -10.78 5.69 2.32
CA PRO A 109 -11.52 6.93 2.56
C PRO A 109 -11.43 7.90 1.37
N MET A 110 -10.27 8.01 0.70
CA MET A 110 -10.17 8.79 -0.55
C MET A 110 -11.17 8.28 -1.60
N LEU A 111 -11.26 6.97 -1.78
CA LEU A 111 -12.20 6.37 -2.75
C LEU A 111 -13.66 6.61 -2.37
N GLU A 112 -13.97 6.60 -1.08
CA GLU A 112 -15.29 6.95 -0.57
C GLU A 112 -15.64 8.39 -0.87
N GLY A 113 -14.72 9.33 -0.62
CA GLY A 113 -14.92 10.74 -0.92
C GLY A 113 -15.19 10.99 -2.40
N ILE A 114 -14.46 10.29 -3.28
CA ILE A 114 -14.72 10.32 -4.73
C ILE A 114 -16.12 9.77 -5.02
N GLY A 115 -16.47 8.62 -4.42
CA GLY A 115 -17.75 7.96 -4.64
C GLY A 115 -18.95 8.81 -4.23
N GLU A 116 -18.85 9.57 -3.14
CA GLU A 116 -19.91 10.47 -2.69
C GLU A 116 -20.20 11.60 -3.68
N LYS A 117 -19.16 12.14 -4.33
CA LYS A 117 -19.31 13.23 -5.30
C LYS A 117 -19.74 12.74 -6.68
N VAL A 118 -19.26 11.56 -7.08
CA VAL A 118 -19.47 11.01 -8.43
C VAL A 118 -20.69 10.08 -8.51
N GLY A 119 -21.19 9.62 -7.37
CA GLY A 119 -22.34 8.72 -7.25
C GLY A 119 -22.01 7.23 -7.44
N ALA A 120 -20.72 6.85 -7.42
CA ALA A 120 -20.27 5.47 -7.49
C ALA A 120 -18.87 5.33 -6.85
N LYS A 121 -18.69 4.38 -5.92
CA LYS A 121 -17.39 4.09 -5.31
C LYS A 121 -16.54 3.23 -6.27
N PRO A 122 -15.31 3.63 -6.62
CA PRO A 122 -14.43 2.81 -7.44
C PRO A 122 -13.90 1.63 -6.62
N GLU A 123 -13.70 0.49 -7.29
CA GLU A 123 -13.13 -0.71 -6.68
C GLU A 123 -11.60 -0.65 -6.77
N MET A 124 -10.87 -0.91 -5.67
CA MET A 124 -9.42 -1.02 -5.69
C MET A 124 -8.98 -2.46 -5.47
N ILE A 125 -8.11 -2.93 -6.35
CA ILE A 125 -7.41 -4.22 -6.22
C ILE A 125 -5.94 -3.91 -5.94
N THR A 126 -5.45 -4.42 -4.82
CA THR A 126 -4.09 -4.22 -4.32
C THR A 126 -3.50 -5.57 -3.92
N ALA A 127 -2.25 -5.81 -4.35
CA ALA A 127 -1.49 -7.00 -3.94
C ALA A 127 -0.62 -6.75 -2.69
N LEU A 128 -0.70 -5.58 -2.05
CA LEU A 128 0.26 -5.17 -1.02
C LEU A 128 0.26 -6.11 0.20
N ARG A 129 -0.93 -6.48 0.71
CA ARG A 129 -1.04 -7.46 1.80
C ARG A 129 -0.52 -8.84 1.39
N LEU A 130 -0.79 -9.26 0.16
CA LEU A 130 -0.34 -10.56 -0.36
C LEU A 130 1.18 -10.61 -0.49
N LEU A 131 1.80 -9.56 -1.03
CA LEU A 131 3.25 -9.42 -1.16
C LEU A 131 3.95 -9.48 0.20
N HIS A 132 3.40 -8.82 1.23
CA HIS A 132 3.94 -8.93 2.58
C HIS A 132 3.84 -10.38 3.12
N ILE A 133 2.68 -11.03 2.95
CA ILE A 133 2.49 -12.42 3.39
C ILE A 133 3.46 -13.38 2.68
N GLU A 134 3.65 -13.22 1.37
CA GLU A 134 4.59 -14.05 0.59
C GLU A 134 6.03 -13.85 1.04
N ARG A 135 6.46 -12.61 1.27
CA ARG A 135 7.78 -12.31 1.84
C ARG A 135 7.96 -12.91 3.22
N ALA A 136 6.98 -12.76 4.11
CA ALA A 136 7.04 -13.34 5.46
C ALA A 136 7.18 -14.88 5.41
N LYS A 137 6.47 -15.54 4.49
CA LYS A 137 6.62 -16.99 4.25
C LYS A 137 8.01 -17.36 3.75
N VAL A 138 8.58 -16.56 2.85
CA VAL A 138 9.94 -16.78 2.33
C VAL A 138 10.97 -16.61 3.44
N GLU A 139 10.91 -15.53 4.21
CA GLU A 139 11.83 -15.30 5.33
C GLU A 139 11.73 -16.40 6.40
N TYR A 140 10.53 -16.88 6.69
CA TYR A 140 10.34 -18.05 7.55
C TYR A 140 11.05 -19.31 7.02
N LYS A 141 10.97 -19.57 5.71
CA LYS A 141 11.69 -20.70 5.08
C LYS A 141 13.20 -20.51 5.12
N LYS A 142 13.70 -19.29 4.91
CA LYS A 142 15.14 -18.98 5.07
C LYS A 142 15.62 -19.21 6.49
N GLY A 143 14.84 -18.79 7.48
CA GLY A 143 15.11 -19.04 8.91
C GLY A 143 15.20 -20.54 9.20
N LYS A 144 14.26 -21.34 8.67
CA LYS A 144 14.31 -22.80 8.78
C LYS A 144 15.56 -23.41 8.13
N ALA A 145 15.90 -22.98 6.92
CA ALA A 145 17.10 -23.44 6.23
C ALA A 145 18.36 -23.08 7.03
N LYS A 146 18.41 -21.90 7.65
CA LYS A 146 19.51 -21.48 8.52
C LYS A 146 19.62 -22.38 9.76
N THR A 147 18.51 -22.66 10.45
CA THR A 147 18.50 -23.60 11.58
C THR A 147 18.97 -25.00 11.17
N ALA A 148 18.57 -25.48 10.00
CA ALA A 148 18.98 -26.78 9.48
C ALA A 148 20.49 -26.82 9.13
N LEU A 149 21.05 -25.71 8.64
CA LEU A 149 22.49 -25.57 8.40
C LEU A 149 23.25 -25.59 9.73
N ASP A 150 22.76 -24.81 10.72
CA ASP A 150 23.39 -24.69 12.03
C ASP A 150 23.33 -26.01 12.81
N SER A 151 22.29 -26.83 12.61
CA SER A 151 22.19 -28.19 13.16
C SER A 151 22.96 -29.25 12.36
N GLY A 152 23.62 -28.88 11.25
CA GLY A 152 24.33 -29.80 10.36
C GLY A 152 23.41 -30.74 9.56
N SER A 153 22.11 -30.46 9.52
CA SER A 153 21.11 -31.29 8.81
C SER A 153 21.11 -31.06 7.30
N ILE A 154 21.68 -29.95 6.83
CA ILE A 154 21.92 -29.66 5.41
C ILE A 154 23.35 -29.14 5.22
N THR A 155 23.87 -29.24 4.00
CA THR A 155 25.17 -28.68 3.64
C THR A 155 25.07 -27.19 3.32
N GLU A 156 26.20 -26.47 3.39
CA GLU A 156 26.29 -25.07 2.97
C GLU A 156 25.91 -24.88 1.49
N GLN A 157 26.21 -25.88 0.65
CA GLN A 157 25.88 -25.85 -0.77
C GLN A 157 24.37 -25.99 -1.01
N ASP A 158 23.69 -26.82 -0.23
CA ASP A 158 22.24 -26.99 -0.28
C ASP A 158 21.51 -25.77 0.28
N TYR A 159 22.01 -25.21 1.39
CA TYR A 159 21.53 -23.95 1.93
C TYR A 159 21.58 -22.83 0.89
N ASN A 160 22.72 -22.62 0.23
CA ASN A 160 22.89 -21.55 -0.75
C ASN A 160 21.96 -21.71 -1.97
N LYS A 161 21.72 -22.95 -2.42
CA LYS A 161 20.73 -23.23 -3.48
C LYS A 161 19.31 -22.89 -3.03
N GLU A 162 18.94 -23.26 -1.82
CA GLU A 162 17.60 -23.00 -1.28
C GLU A 162 17.34 -21.51 -1.09
N ILE A 163 18.30 -20.76 -0.53
CA ILE A 163 18.20 -19.29 -0.41
C ILE A 163 18.06 -18.63 -1.77
N THR A 164 18.87 -19.03 -2.76
CA THR A 164 18.80 -18.47 -4.11
C THR A 164 17.43 -18.69 -4.76
N LYS A 165 16.85 -19.89 -4.60
CA LYS A 165 15.50 -20.19 -5.13
C LYS A 165 14.42 -19.37 -4.42
N LEU A 166 14.54 -19.22 -3.11
CA LEU A 166 13.62 -18.40 -2.31
C LEU A 166 13.71 -16.92 -2.69
N ASP A 167 14.90 -16.37 -2.91
CA ASP A 167 15.07 -14.98 -3.36
C ASP A 167 14.55 -14.75 -4.78
N GLN A 168 14.73 -15.72 -5.68
CA GLN A 168 14.15 -15.66 -7.02
C GLN A 168 12.62 -15.63 -6.99
N SER A 169 11.98 -16.34 -6.05
CA SER A 169 10.52 -16.36 -5.95
C SER A 169 9.90 -14.99 -5.60
N LEU A 170 10.68 -14.06 -5.04
CA LEU A 170 10.24 -12.71 -4.66
C LEU A 170 10.50 -11.62 -5.72
N LYS A 171 11.17 -11.96 -6.83
CA LYS A 171 11.50 -11.03 -7.93
C LYS A 171 10.47 -11.00 -9.06
N THR A 172 9.39 -11.77 -8.92
CA THR A 172 8.26 -11.83 -9.85
C THR A 172 7.21 -10.79 -9.48
#